data_AF-A0A959DY12-F1
#
_entry.id   AF-A0A959DY12-F1
#
_cell.length_a   1.000
_cell.length_b   1.000
_cell.length_c   1.000
_cell.angle_alpha   90.00
_cell.angle_beta   90.00
_cell.angle_gamma   90.00
#
_symmetry.space_group_name_H-M   'P 1'
#
loop_
_entity.id
_entity.type
_entity.pdbx_description
1 polymer ?
#
loop_
_entity_poly.entity_id
_entity_poly.type
_entity_poly.pdbx_seq_one_letter_code
_entity_poly.pdbx_strand_id
1 'polypeptide(L)'
;MNTTDNQYGSRLGAILTMIGVAVGLGNVWRFPYMMGAYGGSAFLLIYLLFTLALAFPALLTEMLAGRNSGSSTLTAYANLFGNRWGKAIGYLLILAVTVAGSYYVVVVANVFFSAGFSIIRGFSADHNPGYHALLADSALQYG
;
A
#
# COMPACT_ATOMS: atom_id res chain seq x y z
N MET A 1 -7.50 34.25 -15.33
CA MET A 1 -7.86 33.07 -14.54
C MET A 1 -6.64 32.16 -14.54
N ASN A 2 -5.79 32.24 -13.51
CA ASN A 2 -4.52 31.50 -13.46
C ASN A 2 -4.81 30.05 -13.05
N THR A 3 -4.83 29.14 -14.02
CA THR A 3 -4.91 27.70 -13.79
C THR A 3 -3.56 27.21 -13.28
N THR A 4 -3.39 27.19 -11.96
CA THR A 4 -2.31 26.44 -11.31
C THR A 4 -2.61 24.95 -11.43
N ASP A 5 -2.50 24.40 -12.64
CA ASP A 5 -2.55 22.96 -12.83
C ASP A 5 -1.28 22.37 -12.22
N ASN A 6 -1.42 21.61 -11.14
CA ASN A 6 -0.35 20.85 -10.52
C ASN A 6 0.07 19.70 -11.45
N GLN A 7 0.76 20.04 -12.53
CA GLN A 7 1.26 19.09 -13.51
C GLN A 7 2.59 18.52 -13.03
N TYR A 8 2.74 17.20 -13.12
CA TYR A 8 3.99 16.53 -12.79
C TYR A 8 5.14 17.12 -13.61
N GLY A 9 6.23 17.53 -12.95
CA GLY A 9 7.36 18.22 -13.60
C GLY A 9 8.06 17.41 -14.71
N SER A 10 7.86 16.09 -14.77
CA SER A 10 8.28 15.23 -15.88
C SER A 10 7.40 13.99 -15.98
N ARG A 11 7.20 13.49 -17.21
CA ARG A 11 6.49 12.22 -17.48
C ARG A 11 7.12 11.04 -16.75
N LEU A 12 8.46 11.02 -16.64
CA LEU A 12 9.16 9.99 -15.89
C LEU A 12 8.86 10.07 -14.39
N GLY A 13 8.80 11.28 -13.83
CA GLY A 13 8.42 11.48 -12.43
C GLY A 13 7.00 11.00 -12.12
N ALA A 14 6.05 11.26 -13.03
CA ALA A 14 4.69 10.77 -12.92
C ALA A 14 4.63 9.23 -12.91
N ILE A 15 5.30 8.58 -13.88
CA ILE A 15 5.33 7.11 -13.99
C ILE A 15 5.99 6.50 -12.76
N LEU A 16 7.13 7.04 -12.31
CA LEU A 16 7.85 6.51 -11.17
C LEU A 16 7.04 6.62 -9.87
N THR A 17 6.33 7.73 -9.69
CA THR A 17 5.40 7.93 -8.56
C THR A 17 4.27 6.91 -8.59
N MET A 18 3.66 6.68 -9.76
CA MET A 18 2.60 5.69 -9.93
C MET A 18 3.10 4.26 -9.66
N ILE A 19 4.30 3.90 -10.13
CA ILE A 19 4.93 2.61 -9.85
C ILE A 19 5.18 2.46 -8.35
N GLY A 20 5.68 3.50 -7.67
CA GLY A 20 5.92 3.48 -6.23
C GLY A 20 4.66 3.24 -5.40
N VAL A 21 3.50 3.77 -5.84
CA VAL A 21 2.20 3.50 -5.20
C VAL A 21 1.68 2.10 -5.53
N ALA A 22 1.90 1.61 -6.76
CA ALA A 22 1.43 0.30 -7.19
C ALA A 22 2.19 -0.87 -6.54
N VAL A 23 3.50 -0.70 -6.30
CA VAL A 23 4.36 -1.71 -5.65
C VAL A 23 4.26 -1.59 -4.13
N GLY A 24 3.19 -2.14 -3.56
CA GLY A 24 2.97 -2.11 -2.10
C GLY A 24 3.89 -3.08 -1.34
N LEU A 25 4.40 -2.66 -0.17
CA LEU A 25 5.21 -3.49 0.76
C LEU A 25 4.56 -4.85 1.05
N GLY A 26 3.22 -4.90 1.09
CA GLY A 26 2.46 -6.13 1.29
C GLY A 26 2.74 -7.21 0.24
N ASN A 27 2.94 -6.82 -1.01
CA ASN A 27 3.27 -7.75 -2.09
C ASN A 27 4.73 -8.23 -2.03
N VAL A 28 5.59 -7.57 -1.24
CA VAL A 28 7.00 -7.95 -1.11
C VAL A 28 7.19 -9.09 -0.11
N TRP A 29 6.42 -9.12 0.98
CA TRP A 29 6.54 -10.18 2.01
C TRP A 29 5.41 -11.21 2.00
N ARG A 30 4.16 -10.83 1.70
CA ARG A 30 3.00 -11.74 1.87
C ARG A 30 2.89 -12.69 0.69
N PHE A 31 3.23 -12.18 -0.49
CA PHE A 31 3.28 -12.96 -1.72
C PHE A 31 4.28 -14.11 -1.67
N PRO A 32 5.57 -13.93 -1.32
CA PRO A 32 6.50 -15.05 -1.23
C PRO A 32 6.13 -16.03 -0.11
N TYR A 33 5.58 -15.54 1.02
CA TYR A 33 5.08 -16.41 2.08
C TYR A 33 3.93 -17.32 1.60
N MET A 34 2.93 -16.74 0.92
CA MET A 34 1.81 -17.51 0.36
C MET A 34 2.28 -18.44 -0.76
N MET A 35 3.17 -17.99 -1.62
CA MET A 35 3.76 -18.80 -2.68
C MET A 35 4.52 -20.00 -2.10
N GLY A 36 5.34 -19.81 -1.05
CA GLY A 36 6.05 -20.89 -0.38
C GLY A 36 5.12 -21.90 0.30
N ALA A 37 4.03 -21.45 0.92
CA ALA A 37 3.08 -22.30 1.63
C ALA A 37 2.11 -23.08 0.73
N TYR A 38 1.71 -22.51 -0.42
CA TYR A 38 0.65 -23.06 -1.28
C TYR A 38 1.15 -23.72 -2.58
N GLY A 39 2.38 -24.24 -2.60
CA GLY A 39 2.88 -25.05 -3.72
C GLY A 39 3.66 -24.27 -4.79
N GLY A 40 4.28 -23.15 -4.43
CA GLY A 40 5.32 -22.48 -5.21
C GLY A 40 4.84 -21.95 -6.56
N SER A 41 5.37 -22.52 -7.64
CA SER A 41 5.15 -22.07 -9.02
C SER A 41 3.71 -22.31 -9.53
N ALA A 42 3.01 -23.33 -9.03
CA ALA A 42 1.61 -23.56 -9.40
C ALA A 42 0.69 -22.46 -8.87
N PHE A 43 0.92 -22.03 -7.61
CA PHE A 43 0.22 -20.90 -7.01
C PHE A 43 0.49 -19.59 -7.77
N LEU A 44 1.74 -19.37 -8.21
CA LEU A 44 2.12 -18.20 -8.99
C LEU A 44 1.31 -18.07 -10.29
N LEU A 45 1.18 -19.16 -11.06
CA LEU A 45 0.44 -19.15 -12.33
C LEU A 45 -1.04 -18.82 -12.12
N ILE A 46 -1.64 -19.41 -11.10
CA ILE A 46 -3.05 -19.17 -10.75
C ILE A 46 -3.22 -17.72 -10.26
N TYR A 47 -2.32 -17.23 -9.40
CA TYR A 47 -2.30 -15.85 -8.93
C TYR A 47 -2.22 -14.85 -10.08
N LEU A 48 -1.32 -15.07 -11.05
CA LEU A 48 -1.19 -14.20 -12.21
C LEU A 48 -2.45 -14.20 -13.08
N LEU A 49 -3.06 -15.37 -13.30
CA LEU A 49 -4.29 -15.50 -14.07
C LEU A 49 -5.43 -14.69 -13.43
N PHE A 50 -5.67 -14.86 -12.13
CA PHE A 50 -6.71 -14.10 -11.43
C PHE A 50 -6.38 -12.61 -11.32
N THR A 51 -5.10 -12.25 -11.17
CA THR A 51 -4.68 -10.84 -11.13
C THR A 51 -4.95 -10.15 -12.47
N LEU A 52 -4.63 -10.79 -13.60
CA LEU A 52 -4.94 -10.24 -14.92
C LEU A 52 -6.44 -10.26 -15.22
N ALA A 53 -7.17 -11.27 -14.75
CA ALA A 53 -8.60 -11.38 -15.00
C ALA A 53 -9.46 -10.43 -14.13
N LEU A 54 -9.03 -10.11 -12.91
CA LEU A 54 -9.83 -9.32 -11.95
C LEU A 54 -9.18 -7.98 -11.58
N ALA A 55 -7.90 -7.98 -11.21
CA ALA A 55 -7.23 -6.76 -10.74
C ALA A 55 -7.00 -5.77 -11.89
N PHE A 56 -6.62 -6.26 -13.08
CA PHE A 56 -6.44 -5.41 -14.25
C PHE A 56 -7.72 -4.68 -14.70
N PRO A 57 -8.87 -5.35 -14.93
CA PRO A 57 -10.09 -4.63 -15.27
C PRO A 57 -10.59 -3.73 -14.13
N ALA A 58 -10.45 -4.14 -12.86
CA ALA A 58 -10.79 -3.28 -11.73
C ALA A 58 -9.98 -1.97 -11.75
N LEU A 59 -8.66 -2.06 -11.96
CA LEU A 59 -7.80 -0.88 -12.09
C LEU A 59 -8.23 0.03 -13.25
N LEU A 60 -8.57 -0.55 -14.40
CA LEU A 60 -9.06 0.22 -15.54
C LEU A 60 -10.39 0.93 -15.21
N THR A 61 -11.32 0.26 -14.52
CA THR A 61 -12.58 0.89 -14.11
C THR A 61 -12.36 2.06 -13.16
N GLU A 62 -11.40 1.94 -12.23
CA GLU A 62 -11.05 2.99 -11.29
C GLU A 62 -10.35 4.17 -11.97
N MET A 63 -9.43 3.90 -12.90
CA MET A 63 -8.80 4.94 -13.72
C MET A 63 -9.82 5.69 -14.59
N LEU A 64 -10.78 4.99 -15.18
CA LEU A 64 -11.85 5.61 -15.97
C LEU A 64 -12.78 6.45 -15.11
N ALA A 65 -13.15 5.95 -13.92
CA ALA A 65 -13.96 6.70 -12.96
C ALA A 65 -13.23 7.98 -12.48
N GLY A 66 -11.93 7.89 -12.20
CA GLY A 66 -11.11 9.04 -11.81
C GLY A 66 -10.99 10.09 -12.94
N ARG A 67 -10.82 9.63 -14.20
CA ARG A 67 -10.74 10.52 -15.36
C ARG A 67 -12.07 11.23 -15.67
N ASN A 68 -13.20 10.53 -15.58
CA ASN A 68 -14.51 11.13 -15.83
C ASN A 68 -14.94 12.10 -14.73
N SER A 69 -14.50 11.88 -13.49
CA SER A 69 -14.92 12.71 -12.37
C SER A 69 -14.18 14.04 -12.29
N GLY A 70 -12.90 14.10 -12.71
CA GLY A 70 -12.06 15.31 -12.61
C GLY A 70 -11.98 15.92 -11.20
N SER A 71 -12.45 15.19 -10.19
CA SER A 71 -12.67 15.67 -8.82
C SER A 71 -12.39 14.53 -7.84
N SER A 72 -12.25 14.88 -6.55
CA SER A 72 -11.90 13.93 -5.50
C SER A 72 -12.82 12.70 -5.48
N THR A 73 -12.27 11.56 -5.06
CA THR A 73 -12.95 10.23 -4.99
C THR A 73 -14.36 10.29 -4.39
N LEU A 74 -14.59 11.21 -3.44
CA LEU A 74 -15.89 11.46 -2.82
C LEU A 74 -16.93 12.05 -3.79
N THR A 75 -16.52 13.01 -4.63
CA THR A 75 -17.35 13.64 -5.66
C THR A 75 -17.56 12.71 -6.85
N ALA A 76 -16.56 11.89 -7.19
CA ALA A 76 -16.66 10.85 -8.21
C ALA A 76 -17.76 9.85 -7.92
N TYR A 77 -17.75 9.28 -6.70
CA TYR A 77 -18.77 8.33 -6.28
C TYR A 77 -20.13 9.00 -6.05
N ALA A 78 -20.17 10.25 -5.57
CA ALA A 78 -21.41 11.02 -5.44
C ALA A 78 -22.11 11.26 -6.80
N ASN A 79 -21.35 11.47 -7.87
CA ASN A 79 -21.88 11.69 -9.22
C ASN A 79 -22.34 10.38 -9.88
N LEU A 80 -21.72 9.23 -9.58
CA LEU A 80 -22.14 7.93 -10.12
C LEU A 80 -23.36 7.32 -9.42
N PHE A 81 -23.45 7.39 -8.09
CA PHE A 81 -24.45 6.68 -7.28
C PHE A 81 -25.45 7.61 -6.55
N GLY A 82 -25.38 8.92 -6.82
CA GLY A 82 -26.22 9.94 -6.19
C GLY A 82 -25.63 10.51 -4.89
N ASN A 83 -25.98 11.77 -4.59
CA ASN A 83 -25.30 12.61 -3.59
C ASN A 83 -25.29 12.03 -2.16
N ARG A 84 -26.31 11.26 -1.75
CA ARG A 84 -26.38 10.64 -0.41
C ARG A 84 -25.56 9.35 -0.30
N TRP A 85 -25.79 8.42 -1.22
CA TRP A 85 -25.18 7.07 -1.16
C TRP A 85 -23.74 7.07 -1.67
N GLY A 86 -23.45 7.85 -2.72
CA GLY A 86 -22.09 7.97 -3.24
C GLY A 86 -21.13 8.66 -2.28
N LYS A 87 -21.58 9.67 -1.51
CA LYS A 87 -20.75 10.26 -0.43
C LYS A 87 -20.50 9.27 0.70
N ALA A 88 -21.48 8.47 1.10
CA ALA A 88 -21.30 7.46 2.14
C ALA A 88 -20.26 6.41 1.74
N ILE A 89 -20.33 5.90 0.50
CA ILE A 89 -19.34 4.96 -0.04
C ILE A 89 -17.96 5.60 -0.13
N GLY A 90 -17.87 6.85 -0.62
CA GLY A 90 -16.58 7.55 -0.69
C GLY A 90 -15.95 7.80 0.67
N TYR A 91 -16.72 8.15 1.71
CA TYR A 91 -16.21 8.28 3.08
C TYR A 91 -15.76 6.94 3.66
N LEU A 92 -16.49 5.85 3.39
CA LEU A 92 -16.07 4.51 3.79
C LEU A 92 -14.76 4.08 3.14
N LEU A 93 -14.58 4.37 1.84
CA LEU A 93 -13.34 4.07 1.12
C LEU A 93 -12.16 4.87 1.70
N ILE A 94 -12.34 6.17 1.95
CA ILE A 94 -11.30 7.01 2.56
C ILE A 94 -10.94 6.48 3.95
N LEU A 95 -11.93 6.17 4.79
CA LEU A 95 -11.72 5.64 6.13
C LEU A 95 -11.00 4.29 6.09
N ALA A 96 -11.38 3.39 5.19
CA ALA A 96 -10.73 2.10 5.01
C ALA A 96 -9.24 2.26 4.63
N VAL A 97 -8.94 3.17 3.69
CA VAL A 97 -7.55 3.46 3.28
C VAL A 97 -6.77 4.11 4.41
N THR A 98 -7.37 5.01 5.19
CA THR A 98 -6.72 5.64 6.35
C THR A 98 -6.38 4.61 7.43
N VAL A 99 -7.31 3.71 7.77
CA VAL A 99 -7.09 2.65 8.76
C VAL A 99 -6.04 1.64 8.27
N ALA A 100 -6.08 1.27 6.99
CA ALA A 100 -5.03 0.44 6.42
C ALA A 100 -3.67 1.16 6.49
N GLY A 101 -3.63 2.44 6.12
CA GLY A 101 -2.43 3.28 6.14
C GLY A 101 -1.82 3.42 7.53
N SER A 102 -2.63 3.56 8.59
CA SER A 102 -2.10 3.69 9.96
C SER A 102 -1.31 2.46 10.40
N TYR A 103 -1.79 1.26 10.07
CA TYR A 103 -1.05 0.01 10.32
C TYR A 103 0.28 -0.01 9.55
N TYR A 104 0.27 0.38 8.27
CA TYR A 104 1.48 0.39 7.45
C TYR A 104 2.56 1.36 7.98
N VAL A 105 2.18 2.52 8.53
CA VAL A 105 3.14 3.48 9.08
C VAL A 105 3.90 2.88 10.27
N VAL A 106 3.23 2.13 11.14
CA VAL A 106 3.87 1.47 12.29
C VAL A 106 4.90 0.43 11.83
N VAL A 107 4.53 -0.40 10.84
CA VAL A 107 5.45 -1.40 10.30
C VAL A 107 6.67 -0.75 9.63
N VAL A 108 6.45 0.30 8.85
CA VAL A 108 7.55 1.05 8.22
C VAL A 108 8.44 1.69 9.27
N ALA A 109 7.88 2.27 10.34
CA ALA A 109 8.65 2.82 11.45
C ALA A 109 9.53 1.77 12.14
N ASN A 110 9.01 0.55 12.36
CA ASN A 110 9.78 -0.56 12.92
C ASN A 110 10.96 -0.98 12.01
N VAL A 111 10.73 -1.05 10.70
CA VAL A 111 11.78 -1.36 9.72
C VAL A 111 12.86 -0.27 9.68
N PHE A 112 12.47 1.00 9.67
CA PHE A 112 13.42 2.12 9.72
C PHE A 112 14.22 2.14 11.03
N PHE A 113 13.57 1.87 12.16
CA PHE A 113 14.24 1.78 13.46
C PHE A 113 15.28 0.64 13.45
N SER A 114 14.90 -0.53 12.95
CA SER A 114 15.80 -1.69 12.85
C SER A 114 16.97 -1.45 11.89
N ALA A 115 16.72 -0.80 10.74
CA ALA A 115 17.76 -0.46 9.77
C ALA A 115 18.74 0.59 10.32
N GLY A 116 18.24 1.67 10.93
CA GLY A 116 19.07 2.69 11.57
C GLY A 116 19.88 2.13 12.73
N PHE A 117 19.28 1.25 13.52
CA PHE A 117 19.95 0.52 14.57
C PHE A 117 21.10 -0.37 14.03
N SER A 118 20.85 -1.07 12.93
CA SER A 118 21.82 -1.97 12.29
C SER A 118 23.02 -1.24 11.69
N ILE A 119 22.82 -0.03 11.15
CA ILE A 119 23.92 0.79 10.58
C ILE A 119 24.87 1.30 11.67
N ILE A 120 24.33 1.67 12.84
CA ILE A 120 25.11 2.30 13.92
C ILE A 120 25.78 1.24 14.82
N ARG A 121 25.11 0.12 15.11
CA ARG A 121 25.61 -0.89 16.07
C ARG A 121 26.11 -2.19 15.45
N GLY A 122 25.94 -2.39 14.13
CA GLY A 122 26.37 -3.59 13.42
C GLY A 122 25.50 -4.82 13.69
N PHE A 123 25.49 -5.79 12.76
CA PHE A 123 24.72 -7.04 12.82
C PHE A 123 25.28 -8.07 13.83
N SER A 124 26.00 -7.65 14.87
CA SER A 124 26.70 -8.55 15.78
C SER A 124 25.83 -8.90 17.00
N ALA A 125 25.64 -10.19 17.23
CA ALA A 125 24.73 -10.78 18.22
C ALA A 125 25.03 -10.45 19.71
N ASP A 126 26.15 -9.77 20.01
CA ASP A 126 26.66 -9.64 21.39
C ASP A 126 26.51 -8.24 22.03
N HIS A 127 25.84 -7.27 21.40
CA HIS A 127 25.93 -5.86 21.85
C HIS A 127 24.74 -5.29 22.66
N ASN A 128 23.70 -6.04 23.03
CA ASN A 128 22.73 -5.54 24.03
C ASN A 128 21.78 -6.61 24.61
N PRO A 129 21.82 -6.90 25.92
CA PRO A 129 20.79 -7.70 26.59
C PRO A 129 19.38 -7.05 26.55
N GLY A 130 19.28 -5.76 26.26
CA GLY A 130 18.00 -5.04 26.10
C GLY A 130 17.26 -5.35 24.79
N TYR A 131 17.95 -5.67 23.69
CA TYR A 131 17.27 -6.06 22.44
C TYR A 131 16.69 -7.47 22.53
N HIS A 132 17.30 -8.36 23.31
CA HIS A 132 16.72 -9.68 23.58
C HIS A 132 15.42 -9.58 24.41
N ALA A 133 15.35 -8.64 25.36
CA ALA A 133 14.11 -8.38 26.11
C ALA A 133 13.01 -7.75 25.24
N LEU A 134 13.37 -6.88 24.31
CA LEU A 134 12.42 -6.22 23.38
C LEU A 134 11.97 -7.13 22.23
N LEU A 135 12.79 -8.10 21.81
CA LEU A 135 12.43 -9.12 20.81
C LEU A 135 11.71 -10.33 21.44
N ALA A 136 11.94 -10.62 22.73
CA ALA A 136 11.20 -11.62 23.50
C ALA A 136 9.82 -11.13 23.94
N ASP A 137 9.63 -9.80 24.05
CA ASP A 137 8.33 -9.21 24.35
C ASP A 137 7.45 -9.17 23.09
N SER A 138 6.60 -10.19 22.96
CA SER A 138 5.66 -10.37 21.85
C SER A 138 4.70 -9.19 21.62
N ALA A 139 4.57 -8.28 22.60
CA ALA A 139 3.71 -7.11 22.53
C ALA A 139 4.23 -5.99 21.62
N LEU A 140 5.55 -5.87 21.43
CA LEU A 140 6.16 -4.81 20.61
C LEU A 140 6.44 -5.24 19.16
N GLN A 141 6.31 -6.53 18.84
CA GLN A 141 6.44 -7.03 17.46
C GLN A 141 5.16 -6.93 16.64
N TYR A 142 3.98 -6.90 17.29
CA TYR A 142 2.66 -6.93 16.65
C TYR A 142 1.71 -5.81 17.09
N GLY A 143 2.19 -4.83 17.86
CA GLY A 143 1.44 -3.64 18.28
C GLY A 143 1.60 -2.46 17.33
#